data_AF-A0A357LNF2-F1
#
_entry.id   AF-A0A357LNF2-F1
#
_cell.length_a   1.000
_cell.length_b   1.000
_cell.length_c   1.000
_cell.angle_alpha   90.00
_cell.angle_beta   90.00
_cell.angle_gamma   90.00
#
_symmetry.space_group_name_H-M   'P 1'
#
loop_
_entity.id
_entity.type
_entity.pdbx_description
1 polymer ?
#
loop_
_entity_poly.entity_id
_entity_poly.type
_entity_poly.pdbx_seq_one_letter_code
_entity_poly.pdbx_strand_id
1 'polypeptide(L)'
;SQFTSGAWIDVLTDAKIKISMDGKGAWRDNRMIERLWRSLKYECVYLNAFETGSEMRAGISKWLAYYNVERPHSTHGILTPDEAYASKKEPLRLAA
;
A
#
# COMPACT_ATOMS: atom_id res chain seq x y z
N SER A 1 -9.40 -3.79 20.37
CA SER A 1 -8.20 -4.06 19.55
C SER A 1 -7.69 -2.73 18.98
N GLN A 2 -6.50 -2.69 18.34
CA GLN A 2 -5.90 -1.44 17.85
C GLN A 2 -6.85 -0.61 16.96
N PHE A 3 -7.40 -1.22 15.91
CA PHE A 3 -8.25 -0.55 14.91
C PHE A 3 -9.71 -0.33 15.33
N THR A 4 -10.11 -0.80 16.52
CA THR A 4 -11.44 -0.56 17.09
C THR A 4 -11.38 0.21 18.40
N SER A 5 -10.21 0.73 18.76
CA SER A 5 -10.04 1.52 19.98
C SER A 5 -10.66 2.91 19.80
N GLY A 6 -11.19 3.49 20.89
CA GLY A 6 -11.74 4.86 20.86
C GLY A 6 -10.72 5.87 20.33
N ALA A 7 -9.49 5.83 20.86
CA ALA A 7 -8.40 6.70 20.40
C ALA A 7 -8.10 6.60 18.89
N TRP A 8 -8.27 5.42 18.28
CA TRP A 8 -8.13 5.26 16.83
C TRP A 8 -9.31 5.87 16.06
N ILE A 9 -10.53 5.63 16.54
CA ILE A 9 -11.76 6.15 15.92
C ILE A 9 -11.80 7.68 15.99
N ASP A 10 -11.39 8.26 17.11
CA ASP A 10 -11.39 9.71 17.33
C ASP A 10 -10.49 10.42 16.31
N VAL A 11 -9.25 9.94 16.14
CA VAL A 11 -8.30 10.49 15.15
C VAL A 11 -8.86 10.46 13.72
N LEU A 12 -9.50 9.37 13.32
CA LEU A 12 -10.09 9.25 11.99
C LEU A 12 -11.32 10.13 11.82
N THR A 13 -12.13 10.26 12.86
CA THR A 13 -13.33 11.10 12.85
C THR A 13 -12.97 12.58 12.79
N ASP A 14 -11.98 13.02 13.56
CA ASP A 14 -11.43 14.38 13.54
C ASP A 14 -10.87 14.74 12.16
N ALA A 15 -10.20 13.77 11.51
CA ALA A 15 -9.72 13.91 10.14
C ALA A 15 -10.82 13.79 9.06
N LYS A 16 -12.09 13.60 9.46
CA LYS A 16 -13.25 13.40 8.58
C LYS A 16 -13.09 12.20 7.62
N ILE A 17 -12.36 11.18 8.04
CA ILE A 17 -12.13 9.96 7.28
C ILE A 17 -13.29 9.00 7.54
N LYS A 18 -13.96 8.56 6.47
CA LYS A 18 -15.00 7.53 6.56
C LYS A 18 -14.37 6.20 6.97
N ILE A 19 -14.73 5.71 8.15
CA ILE A 19 -14.30 4.39 8.62
C ILE A 19 -15.16 3.32 7.95
N SER A 20 -14.51 2.39 7.25
CA SER A 20 -15.14 1.20 6.68
C SER A 20 -14.46 -0.03 7.27
N MET A 21 -15.17 -0.78 8.10
CA MET A 21 -14.70 -2.04 8.65
C MET A 21 -15.42 -3.20 7.96
N ASP A 22 -14.66 -4.21 7.57
CA ASP A 22 -15.17 -5.43 6.99
C ASP A 22 -15.70 -6.37 8.09
N GLY A 23 -16.67 -7.20 7.75
CA GLY A 23 -17.19 -8.22 8.68
C GLY A 23 -16.16 -9.34 8.90
N LYS A 24 -16.30 -10.08 10.00
CA LYS A 24 -15.46 -11.27 10.24
C LYS A 24 -15.55 -12.23 9.04
N GLY A 25 -14.41 -12.48 8.38
CA GLY A 25 -14.30 -13.37 7.22
C GLY A 25 -14.36 -12.68 5.84
N ALA A 26 -14.43 -11.35 5.77
CA ALA A 26 -14.49 -10.57 4.54
C ALA A 26 -13.10 -10.26 3.94
N TRP A 27 -12.31 -11.31 3.65
CA TRP A 27 -10.91 -11.22 3.20
C TRP A 27 -10.65 -10.49 1.86
N ARG A 28 -11.69 -10.24 1.04
CA ARG A 28 -11.52 -9.74 -0.34
C ARG A 28 -10.86 -8.37 -0.39
N ASP A 29 -11.21 -7.49 0.54
CA ASP A 29 -10.67 -6.13 0.60
C ASP A 29 -9.19 -6.14 1.03
N ASN A 30 -8.80 -7.15 1.82
CA ASN A 30 -7.43 -7.30 2.32
C ASN A 30 -6.45 -7.93 1.29
N ARG A 31 -6.97 -8.58 0.23
CA ARG A 31 -6.15 -9.29 -0.76
C ARG A 31 -5.08 -8.41 -1.40
N MET A 32 -5.38 -7.13 -1.61
CA MET A 32 -4.45 -6.20 -2.26
C MET A 32 -3.25 -5.90 -1.37
N ILE A 33 -3.49 -5.57 -0.10
CA ILE A 33 -2.42 -5.27 0.85
C ILE A 33 -1.62 -6.53 1.21
N GLU A 34 -2.25 -7.70 1.29
CA GLU A 34 -1.56 -8.98 1.48
C GLU A 34 -0.59 -9.30 0.35
N ARG A 35 -0.97 -9.02 -0.90
CA ARG A 35 -0.06 -9.18 -2.05
C ARG A 35 1.16 -8.26 -1.95
N LEU A 36 0.97 -7.00 -1.56
CA LEU A 36 2.08 -6.07 -1.30
C LEU A 36 3.01 -6.63 -0.23
N TRP A 37 2.46 -7.05 0.92
CA TRP A 37 3.26 -7.59 2.03
C TRP A 37 4.03 -8.85 1.65
N ARG A 38 3.42 -9.74 0.85
CA ARG A 38 4.11 -10.92 0.34
C ARG A 38 5.31 -10.51 -0.51
N SER A 39 5.13 -9.63 -1.49
CA SER A 39 6.24 -9.15 -2.31
C SER A 39 7.33 -8.49 -1.48
N LEU A 40 7.00 -7.58 -0.56
CA LEU A 40 8.00 -6.95 0.32
C LEU A 40 8.80 -7.98 1.11
N LYS A 41 8.13 -8.97 1.70
CA LYS A 41 8.79 -9.98 2.52
C LYS A 41 9.77 -10.82 1.70
N TYR A 42 9.31 -11.36 0.57
CA TYR A 42 10.13 -12.26 -0.25
C TYR A 42 11.20 -11.54 -1.06
N GLU A 43 10.97 -10.29 -1.46
CA GLU A 43 11.87 -9.55 -2.34
C GLU A 43 12.81 -8.61 -1.56
N CYS A 44 12.54 -8.34 -0.28
CA CYS A 44 13.39 -7.50 0.58
C CYS A 44 13.69 -8.15 1.93
N VAL A 45 12.69 -8.34 2.79
CA VAL A 45 12.94 -8.66 4.20
C VAL A 45 13.66 -10.01 4.38
N TYR A 46 13.29 -11.04 3.61
CA TYR A 46 13.89 -12.37 3.73
C TYR A 46 15.23 -12.51 3.01
N LEU A 47 15.55 -11.61 2.09
CA LEU A 47 16.82 -11.64 1.34
C LEU A 47 17.94 -10.85 2.02
N ASN A 48 17.59 -10.00 3.00
CA ASN A 48 18.54 -9.10 3.65
C ASN A 48 18.69 -9.45 5.12
N ALA A 49 19.93 -9.60 5.57
CA ALA A 49 20.27 -9.74 6.99
C ALA A 49 20.47 -8.35 7.61
N PHE A 50 19.39 -7.61 7.83
CA PHE A 50 19.47 -6.30 8.51
C PHE A 50 19.92 -6.48 9.96
N GLU A 51 20.97 -5.79 10.37
CA GLU A 51 21.51 -5.86 11.74
C GLU A 51 20.79 -4.88 12.65
N THR A 52 20.32 -3.76 12.09
CA THR A 52 19.65 -2.70 12.84
C THR A 52 18.29 -2.32 12.28
N GLY A 53 17.43 -1.77 13.14
CA GLY A 53 16.15 -1.21 12.71
C GLY A 53 16.28 -0.03 11.75
N SER A 54 17.38 0.73 11.82
CA SER A 54 17.71 1.80 10.85
C SER A 54 17.97 1.24 9.45
N GLU A 55 18.75 0.17 9.35
CA GLU A 55 19.02 -0.50 8.07
C GLU A 55 17.76 -1.10 7.49
N MET A 56 16.96 -1.78 8.31
CA MET A 56 15.68 -2.33 7.89
C MET A 56 14.75 -1.24 7.35
N ARG A 57 14.66 -0.08 8.04
CA ARG A 57 13.90 1.07 7.54
C ARG A 57 14.40 1.56 6.19
N ALA A 58 15.71 1.75 6.04
CA ALA A 58 16.30 2.20 4.78
C ALA A 58 16.05 1.20 3.64
N GLY A 59 16.22 -0.10 3.90
CA GLY A 59 15.97 -1.18 2.94
C GLY A 59 14.51 -1.24 2.49
N ILE A 60 13.56 -1.18 3.44
CA ILE A 60 12.12 -1.16 3.14
C ILE A 60 11.76 0.11 2.36
N SER A 61 12.27 1.28 2.73
CA SER A 61 12.04 2.54 2.01
C SER A 61 12.54 2.46 0.57
N LYS A 62 13.74 1.92 0.36
CA LYS A 62 14.29 1.70 -0.99
C LYS A 62 13.41 0.74 -1.80
N TRP A 63 12.99 -0.37 -1.21
CA TRP A 63 12.14 -1.34 -1.88
C TRP A 63 10.76 -0.76 -2.24
N LEU A 64 10.16 0.03 -1.35
CA LEU A 64 8.88 0.70 -1.61
C LEU A 64 8.99 1.74 -2.74
N ALA A 65 10.09 2.49 -2.80
CA ALA A 65 10.36 3.43 -3.89
C ALA A 65 10.43 2.69 -5.24
N TYR A 66 11.20 1.60 -5.31
CA TYR A 66 11.26 0.74 -6.49
C TYR A 66 9.87 0.19 -6.86
N TYR A 67 9.12 -0.35 -5.89
CA TYR A 67 7.80 -0.94 -6.12
C TYR A 67 6.81 0.07 -6.72
N ASN A 68 6.80 1.32 -6.22
CA ASN A 68 5.83 2.32 -6.63
C ASN A 68 6.23 3.09 -7.89
N VAL A 69 7.53 3.36 -8.08
CA VAL A 69 8.03 4.26 -9.13
C VAL A 69 8.55 3.52 -10.34
N GLU A 70 9.14 2.33 -10.16
CA GLU A 70 9.91 1.65 -11.21
C GLU A 70 9.28 0.34 -11.67
N ARG A 71 8.53 -0.36 -10.81
CA ARG A 71 7.98 -1.69 -11.12
C ARG A 71 6.67 -1.58 -11.90
N PRO A 72 6.59 -2.03 -13.16
CA PRO A 72 5.32 -2.08 -13.88
C PRO A 72 4.45 -3.26 -13.42
N HIS A 73 3.13 -3.05 -13.39
CA HIS A 73 2.16 -4.08 -13.02
C HIS A 73 1.20 -4.39 -14.16
N SER A 74 1.05 -5.66 -14.52
CA SER A 74 0.11 -6.09 -15.57
C SER A 74 -1.35 -5.71 -15.27
N THR A 75 -1.75 -5.76 -14.00
CA THR A 75 -3.07 -5.28 -13.53
C THR A 75 -3.31 -3.78 -13.79
N HIS A 76 -2.24 -3.01 -14.03
CA HIS A 76 -2.30 -1.58 -14.31
C HIS A 76 -1.97 -1.25 -15.77
N GLY A 77 -2.02 -2.23 -16.67
CA GLY A 77 -1.67 -2.01 -18.07
C GLY A 77 -0.19 -1.74 -18.29
N ILE A 78 0.68 -2.36 -17.46
CA ILE A 78 2.15 -2.19 -17.48
C ILE A 78 2.59 -0.81 -16.96
N LEU A 79 1.70 -0.05 -16.33
CA LEU A 79 2.05 1.14 -15.54
C LEU A 79 2.59 0.77 -14.17
N THR A 80 3.42 1.63 -13.61
CA THR A 80 3.82 1.57 -12.20
C THR A 80 2.67 2.04 -11.29
N PRO A 81 2.67 1.69 -9.99
CA PRO A 81 1.62 2.14 -9.08
C PRO A 81 1.48 3.67 -9.03
N ASP A 82 2.58 4.41 -9.08
CA ASP A 82 2.55 5.88 -9.09
C ASP A 82 1.95 6.43 -10.39
N GLU A 83 2.31 5.87 -11.55
CA GLU A 83 1.73 6.22 -12.85
C GLU A 83 0.22 5.89 -12.90
N ALA A 84 -0.17 4.72 -12.40
CA ALA A 84 -1.56 4.29 -12.32
C ALA A 84 -2.39 5.18 -11.37
N TYR A 85 -1.76 5.70 -10.32
CA TYR A 85 -2.40 6.62 -9.39
C TYR A 85 -2.51 8.04 -9.97
N ALA A 86 -1.46 8.52 -10.65
CA ALA A 86 -1.46 9.82 -11.32
C ALA A 86 -2.46 9.87 -12.48
N SER A 87 -2.53 8.82 -13.31
CA SER A 87 -3.49 8.73 -14.42
C SER A 87 -4.94 8.72 -13.97
N LYS A 88 -5.25 8.19 -12.79
CA LYS A 88 -6.59 8.30 -12.18
C LYS A 88 -6.94 9.71 -11.70
N LYS A 89 -5.94 10.57 -11.49
CA LYS A 89 -6.14 11.98 -11.10
C LYS A 89 -6.28 12.91 -12.30
N GLU A 90 -5.75 12.56 -13.47
CA GLU A 90 -6.17 13.20 -14.72
C GLU A 90 -7.61 12.78 -14.98
N PRO A 91 -8.58 13.71 -15.11
CA PRO A 91 -9.90 13.33 -15.60
C PRO A 91 -9.71 12.68 -16.97
N LEU A 92 -10.45 11.60 -17.25
CA LEU A 92 -10.64 11.06 -18.60
C LEU A 92 -10.77 12.26 -19.56
N ARG A 93 -9.69 12.58 -20.30
CA ARG A 93 -9.79 13.58 -21.37
C ARG A 93 -10.77 12.96 -22.36
N LEU A 94 -11.98 13.48 -22.37
CA LEU A 94 -12.97 13.22 -23.41
C LEU A 94 -12.24 13.43 -24.73
N ALA A 95 -12.05 12.34 -25.48
CA ALA A 95 -11.74 12.43 -26.88
C ALA A 95 -12.92 13.15 -27.54
N ALA A 96 -12.64 14.32 -28.11
CA ALA A 96 -13.55 15.08 -28.96
C ALA A 96 -13.79 14.35 -30.28
#